data_AF-A0A1C6IRP4-F1
#
_entry.id   AF-A0A1C6IRP4-F1
#
_cell.length_a   1.000
_cell.length_b   1.000
_cell.length_c   1.000
_cell.angle_alpha   90.00
_cell.angle_beta   90.00
_cell.angle_gamma   90.00
#
_symmetry.space_group_name_H-M   'P 1'
#
loop_
_entity.id
_entity.type
_entity.pdbx_description
1 polymer ?
#
loop_
_entity_poly.entity_id
_entity_poly.type
_entity_poly.pdbx_seq_one_letter_code
_entity_poly.pdbx_strand_id
1 'polypeptide(L)'
;MSGMLDRLHQRHRIELAVTRRVTRQEMADFAAIALNNAFGFGPERCKRFMDALNAVVNETADMVEGDTRDMEYTRAKFEERLRIVVGPYYIPREERYQ
;
A
#
# COMPACT_ATOMS: atom_id res chain seq x y z
N MET A 1 -29.64 -23.33 7.71
CA MET A 1 -28.37 -23.14 8.45
C MET A 1 -27.37 -22.19 7.75
N SER A 2 -27.82 -21.20 6.96
CA SER A 2 -26.93 -20.32 6.16
C SER A 2 -26.68 -18.94 6.80
N GLY A 3 -27.72 -18.31 7.36
CA GLY A 3 -27.67 -16.88 7.70
C GLY A 3 -26.69 -16.47 8.81
N MET A 4 -26.23 -17.38 9.67
CA MET A 4 -25.21 -17.08 10.68
C MET A 4 -23.80 -17.03 10.07
N LEU A 5 -23.49 -17.97 9.17
CA LEU A 5 -22.22 -18.00 8.43
C LEU A 5 -22.12 -16.79 7.50
N ASP A 6 -23.21 -16.44 6.82
CA ASP A 6 -23.25 -15.27 5.92
C ASP A 6 -23.00 -13.96 6.69
N ARG A 7 -23.59 -13.80 7.88
CA ARG A 7 -23.32 -12.64 8.75
C ARG A 7 -21.88 -12.60 9.25
N LEU A 8 -21.29 -13.76 9.57
CA LEU A 8 -19.92 -13.86 10.04
C LEU A 8 -18.94 -13.49 8.92
N HIS A 9 -19.15 -14.01 7.70
CA HIS A 9 -18.38 -13.62 6.53
C HIS A 9 -18.51 -12.12 6.22
N GLN A 10 -19.71 -11.56 6.28
CA GLN A 10 -19.93 -10.15 6.03
C GLN A 10 -19.23 -9.27 7.08
N ARG A 11 -19.35 -9.61 8.36
CA ARG A 11 -18.65 -8.92 9.44
C ARG A 11 -17.14 -8.97 9.24
N HIS A 12 -16.61 -10.15 8.92
CA HIS A 12 -15.19 -10.32 8.67
C HIS A 12 -14.70 -9.48 7.47
N ARG A 13 -15.47 -9.41 6.37
CA ARG A 13 -15.14 -8.55 5.23
C ARG A 13 -15.12 -7.07 5.59
N ILE A 14 -16.07 -6.61 6.41
CA ILE A 14 -16.10 -5.23 6.90
C ILE A 14 -14.90 -4.94 7.79
N GLU A 15 -14.61 -5.82 8.75
CA GLU A 15 -13.45 -5.68 9.65
C GLU A 15 -12.15 -5.62 8.83
N LEU A 16 -11.94 -6.52 7.88
CA LEU A 16 -10.78 -6.49 6.99
C LEU A 16 -10.68 -5.19 6.17
N ALA A 17 -11.80 -4.69 5.65
CA ALA A 17 -11.82 -3.45 4.88
C ALA A 17 -11.45 -2.24 5.76
N VAL A 18 -11.99 -2.18 6.97
CA VAL A 18 -11.68 -1.13 7.95
C VAL A 18 -10.21 -1.19 8.36
N THR A 19 -9.71 -2.36 8.76
CA THR A 19 -8.32 -2.55 9.16
C THR A 19 -7.37 -2.13 8.04
N ARG A 20 -7.60 -2.59 6.80
CA ARG A 20 -6.76 -2.20 5.65
C ARG A 20 -6.74 -0.68 5.42
N ARG A 21 -7.89 -0.02 5.54
CA ARG A 21 -8.00 1.44 5.39
C ARG A 21 -7.22 2.17 6.49
N VAL A 22 -7.41 1.77 7.75
CA VAL A 22 -6.75 2.40 8.90
C VAL A 22 -5.23 2.21 8.81
N THR A 23 -4.76 0.97 8.64
CA THR A 23 -3.33 0.68 8.55
C THR A 23 -2.66 1.43 7.40
N ARG A 24 -3.32 1.56 6.24
CA ARG A 24 -2.77 2.35 5.12
C ARG A 24 -2.61 3.83 5.48
N GLN A 25 -3.60 4.43 6.14
CA GLN A 25 -3.52 5.83 6.54
C GLN A 25 -2.43 6.05 7.60
N GLU A 26 -2.40 5.21 8.64
CA GLU A 26 -1.40 5.30 9.70
C GLU A 26 0.03 5.17 9.15
N MET A 27 0.27 4.22 8.23
CA MET A 27 1.59 4.08 7.60
C MET A 27 2.00 5.33 6.81
N ALA A 28 1.05 6.00 6.16
CA ALA A 28 1.32 7.23 5.42
C ALA A 28 1.64 8.40 6.38
N ASP A 29 0.91 8.49 7.50
CA ASP A 29 1.15 9.48 8.56
C ASP A 29 2.54 9.25 9.22
N PHE A 30 2.88 7.99 9.51
CA PHE A 30 4.20 7.62 10.04
C PHE A 30 5.32 7.96 9.06
N ALA A 31 5.13 7.78 7.75
CA ALA A 31 6.10 8.17 6.74
C ALA A 31 6.36 9.68 6.75
N ALA A 32 5.31 10.51 6.84
CA ALA A 32 5.45 11.97 6.93
C ALA A 32 6.21 12.40 8.20
N ILE A 33 5.91 11.78 9.35
CA ILE A 33 6.62 12.01 10.61
C ILE A 33 8.10 11.61 10.47
N ALA A 34 8.37 10.42 9.94
CA ALA A 34 9.74 9.92 9.75
C ALA A 34 10.55 10.81 8.81
N LEU A 35 9.97 11.27 7.70
CA LEU A 35 10.63 12.17 6.75
C LEU A 35 10.98 13.52 7.38
N ASN A 36 10.07 14.07 8.18
CA ASN A 36 10.36 15.30 8.90
C ASN A 36 11.48 15.10 9.93
N ASN A 37 11.41 14.03 10.73
CA ASN A 37 12.38 13.78 11.80
C ASN A 37 13.78 13.45 11.27
N ALA A 38 13.88 12.66 10.19
CA ALA A 38 15.16 12.23 9.64
C ALA A 38 15.80 13.25 8.70
N PHE A 39 14.98 14.01 7.94
CA PHE A 39 15.48 14.85 6.84
C PHE A 39 15.02 16.32 6.91
N GLY A 40 14.27 16.71 7.94
CA GLY A 40 13.84 18.10 8.13
C GLY A 40 12.91 18.60 7.02
N PHE A 41 12.01 17.74 6.52
CA PHE A 41 11.16 18.07 5.39
C PHE A 41 10.29 19.32 5.63
N GLY A 42 9.73 19.48 6.84
CA GLY A 42 8.76 20.54 7.11
C GLY A 42 7.42 20.35 6.39
N PRO A 43 6.42 21.20 6.68
CA PRO A 43 5.05 21.00 6.22
C PRO A 43 4.89 20.88 4.70
N GLU A 44 5.54 21.76 3.93
CA GLU A 44 5.37 21.82 2.47
C GLU A 44 5.95 20.59 1.77
N ARG A 45 7.13 20.11 2.20
CA ARG A 45 7.75 18.92 1.60
C ARG A 45 7.02 17.65 2.02
N CYS A 46 6.53 17.57 3.27
CA CYS A 46 5.66 16.48 3.70
C CYS A 46 4.38 16.43 2.86
N LYS A 47 3.71 17.57 2.62
CA LYS A 47 2.52 17.62 1.74
C LYS A 47 2.84 17.12 0.33
N ARG A 48 3.94 17.60 -0.28
CA ARG A 48 4.38 17.17 -1.61
C ARG A 48 4.69 15.66 -1.66
N PHE A 49 5.33 15.12 -0.63
CA PHE A 49 5.57 13.68 -0.51
C PHE A 49 4.26 12.90 -0.46
N MET A 50 3.30 13.32 0.37
CA MET A 50 2.01 12.63 0.50
C MET A 50 1.19 12.67 -0.79
N ASP A 51 1.24 13.77 -1.53
CA ASP A 51 0.60 13.87 -2.85
C ASP A 51 1.25 12.90 -3.86
N ALA A 52 2.59 12.84 -3.89
CA ALA A 52 3.32 11.91 -4.74
C ALA A 52 3.07 10.44 -4.35
N LEU A 53 3.01 10.14 -3.05
CA LEU A 53 2.67 8.81 -2.54
C LEU A 53 1.28 8.39 -3.02
N ASN A 54 0.28 9.25 -2.85
CA ASN A 54 -1.08 8.98 -3.31
C ASN A 54 -1.16 8.76 -4.83
N ALA A 55 -0.41 9.53 -5.61
CA ALA A 55 -0.33 9.33 -7.06
C ALA A 55 0.21 7.94 -7.43
N VAL A 56 1.30 7.49 -6.79
CA VAL A 56 1.87 6.15 -7.02
C VAL A 56 0.89 5.04 -6.64
N VAL A 57 0.14 5.21 -5.53
CA VAL A 57 -0.83 4.18 -5.15
C VAL A 57 -2.04 4.15 -6.10
N ASN A 58 -2.50 5.30 -6.59
CA ASN A 58 -3.59 5.34 -7.58
C ASN A 58 -3.15 4.71 -8.90
N GLU A 59 -1.96 5.03 -9.40
CA GLU A 59 -1.38 4.38 -10.58
C GLU A 59 -1.30 2.85 -10.42
N THR A 60 -0.94 2.39 -9.22
CA THR A 60 -0.92 0.94 -8.93
C THR A 60 -2.33 0.36 -8.86
N ALA A 61 -3.31 1.08 -8.31
CA ALA A 61 -4.69 0.63 -8.26
C ALA A 61 -5.31 0.50 -9.67
N ASP A 62 -5.01 1.45 -10.56
CA ASP A 62 -5.44 1.40 -11.96
C ASP A 62 -4.84 0.18 -12.68
N MET A 63 -3.58 -0.17 -12.39
CA MET A 63 -2.96 -1.40 -12.91
C MET A 63 -3.67 -2.65 -12.39
N VAL A 64 -4.05 -2.70 -11.11
CA VAL A 64 -4.79 -3.84 -10.53
C VAL A 64 -6.15 -4.02 -11.20
N GLU A 65 -6.85 -2.92 -11.49
CA GLU A 65 -8.17 -2.98 -12.14
C GLU A 65 -8.10 -3.55 -13.56
N GLY A 66 -7.00 -3.27 -14.28
CA GLY A 66 -6.74 -3.79 -15.63
C GLY A 66 -6.10 -5.18 -15.70
N ASP A 67 -5.78 -5.80 -14.57
CA ASP A 67 -5.05 -7.07 -14.50
C ASP A 67 -5.97 -8.30 -14.36
N THR A 68 -5.36 -9.48 -14.48
CA THR A 68 -5.97 -10.76 -14.14
C THR A 68 -6.06 -10.96 -12.62
N ARG A 69 -6.85 -11.95 -12.20
CA ARG A 69 -7.17 -12.19 -10.78
C ARG A 69 -5.95 -12.53 -9.91
N ASP A 70 -4.89 -13.08 -10.49
CA ASP A 70 -3.65 -13.39 -9.77
C ASP A 70 -2.73 -12.17 -9.60
N MET A 71 -3.03 -11.06 -10.30
CA MET A 71 -2.30 -9.80 -10.30
C MET A 71 -0.83 -9.95 -10.74
N GLU A 72 -0.50 -10.95 -11.58
CA GLU A 72 0.89 -11.24 -11.96
C GLU A 72 1.56 -10.04 -12.64
N TYR A 73 0.87 -9.37 -13.59
CA TYR A 73 1.42 -8.23 -14.30
C TYR A 73 1.70 -7.05 -13.37
N THR A 74 0.73 -6.69 -12.53
CA THR A 74 0.84 -5.57 -11.59
C THR A 74 1.96 -5.84 -10.58
N ARG A 75 2.06 -7.07 -10.07
CA ARG A 75 3.14 -7.47 -9.18
C ARG A 75 4.49 -7.34 -9.87
N ALA A 76 4.65 -7.91 -11.07
CA ALA A 76 5.90 -7.85 -11.81
C ALA A 76 6.35 -6.40 -12.06
N LYS A 77 5.43 -5.52 -12.48
CA LYS A 77 5.72 -4.10 -12.75
C LYS A 77 6.03 -3.30 -11.50
N PHE A 78 5.29 -3.54 -10.41
CA PHE A 78 5.56 -2.90 -9.13
C PHE A 78 6.95 -3.31 -8.60
N GLU A 79 7.28 -4.60 -8.65
CA GLU A 79 8.58 -5.11 -8.17
C GLU A 79 9.75 -4.66 -9.06
N GLU A 80 9.57 -4.59 -10.38
CA GLU A 80 10.55 -4.01 -11.32
C GLU A 80 10.87 -2.55 -10.94
N ARG A 81 9.85 -1.72 -10.77
CA ARG A 81 10.01 -0.31 -10.39
C ARG A 81 10.64 -0.17 -9.01
N LEU A 82 10.21 -0.97 -8.04
CA LEU A 82 10.73 -0.92 -6.67
C LEU A 82 12.21 -1.29 -6.63
N ARG A 83 12.63 -2.30 -7.40
CA ARG A 83 14.04 -2.69 -7.51
C ARG A 83 14.92 -1.57 -8.07
N ILE A 84 14.43 -0.84 -9.08
CA ILE A 84 15.14 0.30 -9.66
C ILE A 84 15.30 1.43 -8.65
N VAL A 85 14.23 1.77 -7.91
CA VAL A 85 14.23 2.91 -6.97
C VAL A 85 15.02 2.62 -5.69
N VAL A 86 14.87 1.43 -5.12
CA VAL A 86 15.54 1.04 -3.87
C VAL A 86 16.99 0.61 -4.12
N GLY A 87 17.27 0.06 -5.31
CA GLY A 87 18.61 -0.29 -5.75
C GLY A 87 19.25 -1.37 -4.87
N PRO A 88 20.48 -1.15 -4.35
CA PRO A 88 21.20 -2.15 -3.55
C PRO A 88 20.48 -2.59 -2.27
N TYR A 89 19.53 -1.79 -1.78
CA TYR A 89 18.77 -2.10 -0.56
C TYR A 89 17.48 -2.86 -0.84
N TYR A 90 17.21 -3.26 -2.10
CA TYR A 90 16.00 -3.97 -2.45
C TYR A 90 15.98 -5.35 -1.79
N ILE A 91 14.88 -5.66 -1.11
CA ILE A 91 14.60 -6.97 -0.51
C ILE A 91 13.52 -7.67 -1.36
N PRO A 92 13.71 -8.94 -1.75
CA PRO A 92 12.72 -9.71 -2.49
C PRO A 92 11.32 -9.67 -1.87
N ARG A 93 10.31 -9.76 -2.72
CA ARG A 93 8.91 -9.69 -2.29
C ARG A 93 8.58 -10.78 -1.28
N GLU A 94 9.08 -11.98 -1.53
CA GLU A 94 8.84 -13.16 -0.71
C GLU A 94 9.32 -12.92 0.72
N GLU A 95 10.43 -12.19 0.92
CA GLU A 95 10.95 -11.85 2.24
C GLU A 95 10.17 -10.69 2.91
N ARG A 96 9.64 -9.74 2.12
CA ARG A 96 8.90 -8.58 2.64
C ARG A 96 7.46 -8.87 3.05
N TYR A 97 6.83 -9.88 2.44
CA TYR A 97 5.41 -10.22 2.63
C TYR A 97 5.20 -11.60 3.29
N GLN A 98 6.16 -12.04 4.10
CA GLN A 98 5.98 -13.18 5.01
C GLN A 98 4.82 -12.94 5.99
#